data_AF-A0A6I2UWU1-F1
#
_entry.id   AF-A0A6I2UWU1-F1
#
_cell.length_a   1.000
_cell.length_b   1.000
_cell.length_c   1.000
_cell.angle_alpha   90.00
_cell.angle_beta   90.00
_cell.angle_gamma   90.00
#
_symmetry.space_group_name_H-M   'P 1'
#
loop_
_entity.id
_entity.type
_entity.pdbx_description
1 polymer ?
#
loop_
_entity_poly.entity_id
_entity_poly.type
_entity_poly.pdbx_seq_one_letter_code
_entity_poly.pdbx_strand_id
1 'polypeptide(L)'
;MGHKIGKSSQVISNWERGFTKGVSVEAVAKIAEVLQVDIRYFFPNTKFFVAMDARLQAIIEAYPRLTEHTKEIIDNAIRKDVSQDI
;
A
#
# COMPACT_ATOMS: atom_id res chain seq x y z
N MET A 1 -0.70 -2.38 -23.53
CA MET A 1 -0.47 -2.31 -22.07
C MET A 1 -1.34 -1.25 -21.39
N GLY A 2 -1.33 0.01 -21.84
CA GLY A 2 -2.10 1.09 -21.21
C GLY A 2 -3.59 0.80 -20.93
N HIS A 3 -4.31 0.22 -21.89
CA HIS A 3 -5.73 -0.13 -21.72
C HIS A 3 -5.97 -1.13 -20.57
N LYS A 4 -5.07 -2.11 -20.36
CA LYS A 4 -5.20 -3.12 -19.29
C LYS A 4 -5.01 -2.52 -17.89
N ILE A 5 -4.27 -1.43 -17.77
CA ILE A 5 -4.02 -0.75 -16.48
C ILE A 5 -4.82 0.56 -16.33
N GLY A 6 -5.70 0.88 -17.29
CA GLY A 6 -6.51 2.10 -17.28
C GLY A 6 -5.69 3.39 -17.46
N LYS A 7 -4.60 3.35 -18.23
CA LYS A 7 -3.71 4.50 -18.49
C LYS A 7 -3.54 4.74 -19.99
N SER A 8 -3.40 6.00 -20.38
CA SER A 8 -3.13 6.34 -21.79
C SER A 8 -1.71 5.92 -22.20
N SER A 9 -1.49 5.65 -23.48
CA SER A 9 -0.16 5.30 -24.02
C SER A 9 0.88 6.39 -23.72
N GLN A 10 0.46 7.67 -23.69
CA GLN A 10 1.33 8.78 -23.33
C GLN A 10 1.83 8.69 -21.88
N VAL A 11 0.96 8.30 -20.94
CA VAL A 11 1.32 8.12 -19.52
C VAL A 11 2.32 6.99 -19.37
N ILE A 12 2.10 5.86 -20.05
CA ILE A 12 3.05 4.73 -20.05
C ILE A 12 4.42 5.18 -20.57
N SER A 13 4.44 5.87 -21.71
CA SER A 13 5.69 6.36 -22.30
C SER A 13 6.42 7.35 -21.38
N ASN A 14 5.69 8.16 -20.60
CA ASN A 14 6.31 9.04 -19.61
C ASN A 14 6.90 8.26 -18.42
N TRP A 15 6.32 7.13 -18.04
CA TRP A 15 6.85 6.24 -17.01
C TRP A 15 8.13 5.53 -17.48
N GLU A 16 8.09 4.93 -18.67
CA GLU A 16 9.24 4.23 -19.28
C GLU A 16 10.46 5.13 -19.46
N ARG A 17 10.22 6.41 -19.80
CA ARG A 17 11.29 7.41 -20.00
C ARG A 17 11.74 8.10 -18.72
N GLY A 18 11.15 7.78 -17.57
CA GLY A 18 11.50 8.40 -16.29
C GLY A 18 11.06 9.86 -16.13
N PHE A 19 10.16 10.36 -16.98
CA PHE A 19 9.63 11.73 -16.88
C PHE A 19 8.67 11.91 -15.71
N THR A 20 8.16 10.81 -15.15
CA THR A 20 7.28 10.86 -13.98
C THR A 20 8.08 10.46 -12.73
N LYS A 21 8.11 11.35 -11.72
CA LYS A 21 8.87 11.15 -10.49
C LYS A 21 8.30 10.11 -9.53
N GLY A 22 7.08 9.63 -9.76
CA GLY A 22 6.43 8.64 -8.93
C GLY A 22 5.24 8.00 -9.63
N VAL A 23 5.05 6.71 -9.37
CA VAL A 23 3.90 5.90 -9.82
C VAL A 23 3.21 5.40 -8.56
N SER A 24 1.87 5.48 -8.50
CA SER A 24 1.12 5.02 -7.32
C SER A 24 1.25 3.51 -7.15
N VAL A 25 1.15 3.02 -5.90
CA VAL A 25 1.29 1.58 -5.60
C VAL A 25 0.21 0.76 -6.31
N GLU A 26 -1.01 1.29 -6.43
CA GLU A 26 -2.11 0.64 -7.15
C GLU A 26 -1.80 0.49 -8.65
N ALA A 27 -1.15 1.50 -9.24
CA ALA A 27 -0.72 1.43 -10.62
C ALA A 27 0.41 0.41 -10.80
N VAL A 28 1.37 0.36 -9.87
CA VAL A 28 2.44 -0.66 -9.87
C VAL A 28 1.86 -2.07 -9.71
N ALA A 29 0.86 -2.26 -8.84
CA ALA A 29 0.19 -3.55 -8.66
C ALA A 29 -0.48 -4.04 -9.96
N LYS A 30 -1.21 -3.15 -10.66
CA LYS A 30 -1.83 -3.48 -11.96
C LYS A 30 -0.78 -3.78 -13.04
N ILE A 31 0.35 -3.06 -13.03
CA ILE A 31 1.46 -3.33 -13.95
C ILE A 31 2.02 -4.74 -13.68
N ALA A 32 2.26 -5.09 -12.41
CA ALA A 32 2.76 -6.39 -12.01
C ALA A 32 1.82 -7.53 -12.42
N GLU A 33 0.52 -7.36 -12.21
CA GLU A 33 -0.52 -8.31 -12.66
C GLU A 33 -0.49 -8.51 -14.17
N VAL A 34 -0.48 -7.42 -14.95
CA VAL A 34 -0.47 -7.48 -16.42
C VAL A 34 0.80 -8.13 -16.98
N LEU A 35 1.92 -7.91 -16.30
CA LEU A 35 3.22 -8.50 -16.66
C LEU A 35 3.43 -9.89 -16.07
N GLN A 36 2.51 -10.37 -15.23
CA GLN A 36 2.60 -11.65 -14.52
C GLN A 36 3.92 -11.80 -13.73
N VAL A 37 4.37 -10.70 -13.14
CA VAL A 37 5.55 -10.69 -12.27
C VAL A 37 5.14 -10.40 -10.84
N ASP A 38 5.97 -10.83 -9.89
CA ASP A 38 5.81 -10.44 -8.50
C ASP A 38 6.02 -8.92 -8.36
N ILE A 39 5.13 -8.25 -7.63
CA ILE A 39 5.19 -6.79 -7.43
C ILE A 39 6.53 -6.33 -6.84
N ARG A 40 7.22 -7.18 -6.07
CA ARG A 40 8.54 -6.93 -5.49
C ARG A 40 9.62 -6.69 -6.56
N TYR A 41 9.41 -7.13 -7.80
CA TYR A 41 10.29 -6.84 -8.93
C TYR A 41 10.51 -5.33 -9.13
N PHE A 42 9.49 -4.51 -8.87
CA PHE A 42 9.56 -3.05 -9.00
C PHE A 42 10.19 -2.33 -7.80
N PHE A 43 10.52 -3.07 -6.73
CA PHE A 43 11.08 -2.54 -5.49
C PHE A 43 12.41 -3.24 -5.14
N PRO A 44 13.46 -3.09 -5.95
CA PRO A 44 14.73 -3.81 -5.77
C PRO A 44 15.49 -3.42 -4.49
N ASN A 45 15.15 -2.29 -3.87
CA ASN A 45 15.66 -1.86 -2.57
C ASN A 45 14.61 -2.10 -1.49
N THR A 46 14.46 -3.36 -1.07
CA THR A 46 13.47 -3.83 -0.10
C THR A 46 13.67 -3.33 1.34
N LYS A 47 14.60 -2.41 1.60
CA LYS A 47 14.72 -1.76 2.92
C LYS A 47 13.45 -1.00 3.35
N PHE A 48 12.55 -0.71 2.40
CA PHE A 48 11.21 -0.12 2.67
C PHE A 48 10.11 -1.15 2.89
N PHE A 49 10.27 -2.40 2.44
CA PHE A 49 9.46 -3.51 2.93
C PHE A 49 10.07 -3.95 4.24
N VAL A 50 9.93 -3.11 5.27
CA VAL A 50 10.05 -3.59 6.65
C VAL A 50 9.04 -4.73 6.72
N ALA A 51 9.53 -5.96 6.89
CA ALA A 51 8.67 -7.11 7.12
C ALA A 51 7.62 -6.66 8.14
N MET A 52 6.32 -6.76 7.78
CA MET A 52 5.20 -6.29 8.60
C MET A 52 5.52 -6.63 10.06
N ASP A 53 5.63 -5.61 10.92
CA ASP A 53 6.03 -5.82 12.33
C ASP A 53 5.14 -6.92 12.89
N ALA A 54 5.73 -7.98 13.42
CA ALA A 54 5.00 -9.16 13.88
C ALA A 54 3.90 -8.80 14.88
N ARG A 55 4.08 -7.71 15.64
CA ARG A 55 3.08 -7.17 16.56
C ARG A 55 1.90 -6.55 15.81
N LEU A 56 2.16 -5.79 14.74
CA LEU A 56 1.11 -5.22 13.90
C LEU A 56 0.30 -6.32 13.22
N GLN A 57 0.97 -7.33 12.69
CA GLN A 57 0.31 -8.51 12.09
C GLN A 57 -0.57 -9.23 13.12
N ALA A 58 -0.06 -9.48 14.32
CA ALA A 58 -0.82 -10.11 15.40
C ALA A 58 -2.06 -9.29 15.81
N ILE A 59 -1.95 -7.96 15.84
CA ILE A 59 -3.09 -7.07 16.11
C ILE A 59 -4.15 -7.19 15.01
N ILE A 60 -3.75 -7.15 13.74
CA ILE A 60 -4.67 -7.29 12.59
C ILE A 60 -5.42 -8.63 12.64
N GLU A 61 -4.73 -9.72 12.98
CA GLU A 61 -5.34 -11.05 13.09
C GLU A 61 -6.27 -11.20 14.31
N ALA A 62 -5.94 -10.55 15.41
CA ALA A 62 -6.74 -10.58 16.63
C ALA A 62 -7.97 -9.66 16.55
N TYR A 63 -7.88 -8.54 15.83
CA TYR A 63 -8.90 -7.48 15.80
C TYR A 63 -10.33 -7.97 15.50
N PRO A 64 -10.59 -8.86 14.50
CA PRO A 64 -11.93 -9.35 14.21
C PRO A 64 -12.54 -10.18 15.35
N ARG A 65 -11.71 -10.74 16.23
CA ARG A 65 -12.11 -11.57 17.37
C ARG A 65 -12.29 -10.77 18.66
N LEU A 66 -11.99 -9.47 18.65
CA LEU A 66 -12.18 -8.60 19.79
C LEU A 66 -13.67 -8.30 19.98
N THR A 67 -14.04 -8.04 21.23
CA THR A 67 -15.39 -7.56 21.56
C THR A 67 -15.56 -6.13 21.05
N GLU A 68 -16.79 -5.75 20.72
CA GLU A 68 -17.11 -4.40 20.22
C GLU A 68 -16.62 -3.30 21.18
N HIS A 69 -16.77 -3.51 22.49
CA HIS A 69 -16.27 -2.57 23.50
C HIS A 69 -14.75 -2.38 23.43
N THR A 70 -13.98 -3.45 23.20
CA THR A 70 -12.52 -3.37 23.06
C THR A 70 -12.11 -2.64 21.77
N LYS A 71 -12.84 -2.86 20.67
CA LYS A 71 -12.62 -2.14 19.40
C LYS A 71 -12.85 -0.63 19.57
N GLU A 72 -13.92 -0.24 20.26
CA GLU A 72 -14.23 1.17 20.55
C GLU A 72 -13.13 1.88 21.35
N ILE A 73 -12.52 1.18 22.32
CA ILE A 73 -11.40 1.72 23.10
C ILE A 73 -10.19 2.00 22.20
N ILE A 74 -9.86 1.06 21.30
CA ILE A 74 -8.74 1.20 20.35
C ILE A 74 -9.01 2.35 19.39
N ASP A 75 -10.20 2.42 18.80
CA ASP A 75 -10.59 3.49 17.88
C ASP A 75 -10.53 4.87 18.55
N ASN A 76 -10.96 4.97 19.81
CA ASN A 76 -10.90 6.22 20.58
C ASN A 76 -9.46 6.62 20.94
N ALA A 77 -8.57 5.66 21.20
CA ALA A 77 -7.15 5.93 21.44
C ALA A 77 -6.48 6.49 20.17
N ILE A 78 -6.74 5.88 19.01
CA ILE A 78 -6.22 6.35 17.72
C ILE A 78 -6.71 7.77 17.40
N ARG A 79 -8.01 8.04 17.59
CA ARG A 79 -8.56 9.39 17.35
C ARG A 79 -7.97 10.46 18.29
N LYS A 80 -7.66 10.10 19.54
CA LYS A 80 -7.06 11.02 20.51
C LYS A 80 -5.63 11.40 20.14
N ASP A 81 -4.83 10.44 19.68
CA ASP A 81 -3.47 10.71 19.19
C ASP A 81 -3.50 11.68 17.99
N VAL A 82 -4.40 11.47 17.03
CA VAL A 82 -4.54 12.37 15.87
C VAL A 82 -5.00 13.79 16.24
N SER A 83 -5.67 13.97 17.39
CA SER A 83 -6.15 15.28 17.85
C SER A 83 -5.12 16.06 18.68
N GLN A 84 -3.99 15.45 19.07
CA GLN A 84 -2.93 16.13 19.83
C GLN A 84 -1.86 16.80 18.94
N ASP A 85 -1.93 16.56 17.62
CA ASP A 85 -0.99 17.09 16.61
C ASP A 85 -1.57 18.24 15.76
N ILE A 86 -2.67 18.90 16.20
CA ILE A 86 -3.20 20.15 15.60
C ILE A 86 -3.18 21.29 16.61
#